data_AF-A0A9E3QLI8-F1
#
_entry.id   AF-A0A9E3QLI8-F1
#
_cell.length_a   1.000
_cell.length_b   1.000
_cell.length_c   1.000
_cell.angle_alpha   90.00
_cell.angle_beta   90.00
_cell.angle_gamma   90.00
#
_symmetry.space_group_name_H-M   'P 1'
#
loop_
_entity.id
_entity.type
_entity.pdbx_description
1 polymer ?
#
loop_
_entity_poly.entity_id
_entity_poly.type
_entity_poly.pdbx_seq_one_letter_code
_entity_poly.pdbx_strand_id
1 'polypeptide(L)'
;MPLLNHRLRPTLLLGLALLTGVALLGAATQNQKGEAPPERAHPRMEYLNQEIDAAAVVQTLNDLDSQGWELFQIIPVWEFRNENGNATLAARSYQVFGRRPLNGPPRGGLPAR
;
A
#
# COMPACT_ATOMS: atom_id res chain seq x y z
N MET A 1 29.69 -37.77 -67.81
CA MET A 1 29.14 -36.47 -67.35
C MET A 1 27.98 -36.73 -66.40
N PRO A 2 28.12 -36.54 -65.08
CA PRO A 2 27.00 -36.51 -64.17
C PRO A 2 26.63 -35.09 -63.72
N LEU A 3 25.34 -34.90 -63.52
CA LEU A 3 24.63 -33.66 -63.24
C LEU A 3 24.87 -33.16 -61.80
N LEU A 4 25.02 -31.83 -61.67
CA LEU A 4 25.08 -31.11 -60.40
C LEU A 4 23.73 -31.20 -59.66
N ASN A 5 23.69 -31.95 -58.57
CA ASN A 5 22.57 -32.00 -57.63
C ASN A 5 22.52 -30.72 -56.77
N HIS A 6 21.86 -29.66 -57.25
CA HIS A 6 21.68 -28.39 -56.54
C HIS A 6 20.63 -28.40 -55.42
N ARG A 7 20.09 -29.55 -55.02
CA ARG A 7 18.93 -29.65 -54.10
C ARG A 7 19.27 -29.78 -52.60
N LEU A 8 20.49 -29.44 -52.18
CA LEU A 8 20.95 -29.64 -50.79
C LEU A 8 21.09 -28.36 -49.94
N ARG A 9 20.71 -27.18 -50.45
CA ARG A 9 21.05 -25.90 -49.79
C ARG A 9 19.95 -25.21 -48.95
N PRO A 10 18.64 -25.32 -49.23
CA PRO A 10 17.65 -24.53 -48.47
C PRO A 10 17.29 -25.15 -47.11
N THR A 11 17.32 -26.48 -46.98
CA THR A 11 16.99 -27.18 -45.72
C THR A 11 18.06 -26.99 -44.63
N LEU A 12 19.33 -26.92 -45.03
CA LEU A 12 20.45 -26.68 -44.12
C LEU A 12 20.45 -25.26 -43.55
N LEU A 13 20.07 -24.28 -44.36
CA LEU A 13 19.90 -22.88 -43.93
C LEU A 13 18.68 -22.71 -43.01
N LEU A 14 17.59 -23.43 -43.28
CA LEU A 14 16.40 -23.42 -42.42
C LEU A 14 16.69 -24.00 -41.04
N GLY A 15 17.42 -25.13 -40.98
CA GLY A 15 17.82 -25.75 -39.72
C GLY A 15 18.76 -24.87 -38.89
N LEU A 16 19.69 -24.17 -39.54
CA LEU A 16 20.59 -23.23 -38.86
C LEU A 16 19.83 -22.00 -38.31
N ALA A 17 18.88 -21.45 -39.08
CA ALA A 17 18.04 -20.33 -38.64
C ALA A 17 17.16 -20.70 -37.42
N LEU A 18 16.58 -21.90 -37.42
CA LEU A 18 15.80 -22.43 -36.30
C LEU A 18 16.65 -22.58 -35.02
N LEU A 19 17.89 -23.09 -35.14
CA LEU A 19 18.79 -23.24 -34.00
C LEU A 19 19.24 -21.89 -33.41
N THR A 20 19.54 -20.89 -34.26
CA THR A 20 19.87 -19.54 -33.78
C THR A 20 18.67 -18.83 -33.15
N GLY A 21 17.45 -19.04 -33.67
CA GLY A 21 16.23 -18.46 -33.10
C GLY A 21 15.94 -18.98 -31.68
N VAL A 22 16.11 -20.28 -31.45
CA VAL A 22 15.91 -20.90 -30.12
C VAL A 22 16.98 -20.44 -29.12
N ALA A 23 18.23 -20.27 -29.55
CA ALA A 23 19.30 -19.76 -28.69
C ALA A 23 19.05 -18.29 -28.25
N LEU A 24 18.52 -17.45 -29.14
CA LEU A 24 18.13 -16.07 -28.82
C LEU A 24 16.93 -16.00 -27.87
N LEU A 25 15.96 -16.91 -28.01
CA LEU A 25 14.82 -17.03 -27.09
C LEU A 25 15.24 -17.49 -25.68
N GLY A 26 16.22 -18.40 -25.58
CA GLY A 26 16.78 -18.84 -24.29
C GLY A 26 17.58 -17.76 -23.55
N ALA A 27 18.31 -16.91 -24.28
CA ALA A 27 19.03 -15.78 -23.68
C ALA A 27 18.09 -14.67 -23.18
N ALA A 28 16.89 -14.54 -23.76
CA ALA A 28 15.90 -13.56 -23.33
C ALA A 28 15.17 -13.94 -22.02
N THR A 29 15.05 -15.24 -21.71
CA THR A 29 14.38 -15.69 -20.48
C THR A 29 15.31 -15.67 -19.26
N GLN A 30 16.63 -15.67 -19.45
CA GLN A 30 17.59 -15.74 -18.34
C GLN A 30 17.84 -14.39 -17.64
N ASN A 31 17.45 -13.27 -18.25
CA ASN A 31 17.48 -11.93 -17.63
C ASN A 31 16.15 -11.52 -16.95
N GLN A 32 15.18 -12.43 -16.87
CA GLN A 32 13.97 -12.24 -16.05
C GLN A 32 14.03 -12.99 -14.73
N LYS A 33 15.23 -13.21 -14.17
CA LYS A 33 15.38 -13.27 -12.72
C LYS A 33 15.26 -11.85 -12.19
N GLY A 34 14.06 -11.28 -12.35
CA GLY A 34 13.66 -10.08 -11.65
C GLY A 34 13.77 -10.41 -10.18
N GLU A 35 14.89 -10.03 -9.57
CA GLU A 35 14.86 -9.57 -8.20
C GLU A 35 13.68 -8.60 -8.14
N ALA A 36 12.57 -9.11 -7.62
CA ALA A 36 11.48 -8.26 -7.19
C ALA A 36 12.16 -7.17 -6.36
N PRO A 37 11.93 -5.87 -6.67
CA PRO A 37 12.44 -4.81 -5.82
C PRO A 37 12.08 -5.20 -4.39
N PRO A 38 13.02 -5.14 -3.41
CA PRO A 38 12.71 -5.51 -2.04
C PRO A 38 11.41 -4.80 -1.70
N GLU A 39 10.38 -5.62 -1.47
CA GLU A 39 9.02 -5.16 -1.25
C GLU A 39 9.16 -4.07 -0.21
N ARG A 40 9.01 -2.80 -0.63
CA ARG A 40 9.21 -1.67 0.29
C ARG A 40 8.23 -1.98 1.38
N ALA A 41 8.72 -2.39 2.55
CA ALA A 41 7.88 -2.87 3.62
C ALA A 41 6.99 -1.69 3.98
N HIS A 42 5.79 -1.65 3.40
CA HIS A 42 4.85 -0.59 3.65
C HIS A 42 4.61 -0.68 5.15
N PRO A 43 4.92 0.37 5.92
CA PRO A 43 4.76 0.31 7.37
C PRO A 43 3.32 -0.10 7.64
N ARG A 44 3.14 -1.25 8.30
CA ARG A 44 1.80 -1.75 8.61
C ARG A 44 1.14 -0.71 9.51
N MET A 45 -0.07 -0.29 9.16
CA MET A 45 -0.82 0.71 9.91
C MET A 45 -1.87 0.03 10.79
N GLU A 46 -1.99 0.51 12.03
CA GLU A 46 -3.13 0.27 12.91
C GLU A 46 -4.09 1.46 12.78
N TYR A 47 -5.40 1.18 12.84
CA TYR A 47 -6.45 2.20 12.75
C TYR A 47 -7.29 2.21 14.03
N LEU A 48 -7.61 3.41 14.49
CA LEU A 48 -8.49 3.66 15.61
C LEU A 48 -9.86 4.08 15.07
N ASN A 49 -10.92 3.49 15.61
CA ASN A 49 -12.29 3.96 15.51
C ASN A 49 -12.94 3.76 16.88
N GLN A 50 -13.21 4.85 17.58
CA GLN A 50 -13.83 4.81 18.90
C GLN A 50 -14.81 5.97 19.09
N GLU A 51 -15.86 5.72 19.88
CA GLU A 51 -16.75 6.76 20.36
C GLU A 51 -16.30 7.21 21.75
N ILE A 52 -16.21 8.53 21.97
CA ILE A 52 -15.74 9.14 23.20
C ILE A 52 -16.82 10.09 23.72
N ASP A 53 -17.14 10.03 25.00
CA ASP A 53 -18.07 10.97 25.63
C ASP A 53 -17.57 12.41 25.51
N ALA A 54 -18.50 13.34 25.22
CA ALA A 54 -18.15 14.74 25.04
C ALA A 54 -17.50 15.38 26.28
N ALA A 55 -17.82 14.89 27.49
CA ALA A 55 -17.21 15.34 28.74
C ALA A 55 -15.74 14.90 28.89
N ALA A 56 -15.35 13.78 28.28
CA ALA A 56 -14.02 13.21 28.37
C ALA A 56 -13.15 13.49 27.14
N VAL A 57 -13.70 14.10 26.09
CA VAL A 57 -13.05 14.22 24.78
C VAL A 57 -11.63 14.80 24.86
N VAL A 58 -11.44 15.91 25.56
CA VAL A 58 -10.12 16.57 25.65
C VAL A 58 -9.09 15.64 26.29
N GLN A 59 -9.45 14.96 27.38
CA GLN A 59 -8.55 14.05 28.07
C GLN A 59 -8.18 12.87 27.17
N THR A 60 -9.18 12.22 26.56
CA THR A 60 -8.93 11.06 25.71
C THR A 60 -8.11 11.44 24.47
N LEU A 61 -8.34 12.61 23.87
CA LEU A 61 -7.53 13.06 22.72
C LEU A 61 -6.05 13.26 23.10
N ASN A 62 -5.78 13.82 24.29
CA ASN A 62 -4.41 13.97 24.80
C ASN A 62 -3.76 12.61 25.06
N ASP A 63 -4.51 11.67 25.64
CA ASP A 63 -4.02 10.31 25.91
C ASP A 63 -3.65 9.60 24.59
N LEU A 64 -4.49 9.74 23.54
CA LEU A 64 -4.23 9.18 22.22
C LEU A 64 -2.99 9.78 21.55
N ASP A 65 -2.80 11.10 21.63
CA ASP A 65 -1.62 11.77 21.10
C ASP A 65 -0.34 11.25 21.80
N SER A 66 -0.39 11.10 23.13
CA SER A 66 0.73 10.54 23.91
C SER A 66 1.06 9.09 23.55
N GLN A 67 0.05 8.33 23.09
CA GLN A 67 0.20 6.96 22.59
C GLN A 67 0.68 6.89 21.13
N GLY A 68 0.96 8.03 20.50
CA GLY A 68 1.46 8.11 19.13
C GLY A 68 0.40 7.96 18.05
N TRP A 69 -0.89 8.12 18.39
CA TRP A 69 -1.95 8.13 17.38
C TRP A 69 -1.94 9.43 16.58
N GLU A 70 -1.95 9.29 15.25
CA GLU A 70 -2.27 10.38 14.33
C GLU A 70 -3.79 10.41 14.12
N LEU A 71 -4.45 11.35 14.77
CA LEU A 71 -5.88 11.59 14.58
C LEU A 71 -6.12 12.38 13.30
N PHE A 72 -7.06 11.94 12.47
CA PHE A 72 -7.36 12.61 11.20
C PHE A 72 -8.83 12.98 11.03
N GLN A 73 -9.74 12.43 11.85
CA GLN A 73 -11.15 12.78 11.81
C GLN A 73 -11.80 12.66 13.19
N ILE A 74 -12.60 13.67 13.55
CA ILE A 74 -13.37 13.73 14.79
C ILE A 74 -14.78 14.19 14.40
N ILE A 75 -15.79 13.35 14.63
CA ILE A 75 -17.17 13.59 14.20
C ILE A 75 -18.05 13.71 15.44
N PRO A 76 -18.72 14.86 15.68
CA PRO A 76 -19.65 14.97 16.79
C PRO A 76 -20.91 14.13 16.54
N VAL A 77 -21.34 13.41 17.57
CA VAL A 77 -22.65 12.78 17.65
C VAL A 77 -23.56 13.71 18.44
N TRP A 78 -24.56 14.26 17.76
CA TRP A 78 -25.45 15.25 18.34
C TRP A 78 -26.63 14.60 19.08
N GLU A 79 -27.01 15.22 20.17
CA GLU A 79 -28.28 15.02 20.86
C GLU A 79 -29.13 16.28 20.68
N PHE A 80 -30.38 16.08 20.27
CA PHE A 80 -31.37 17.14 20.20
C PHE A 80 -32.09 17.23 21.53
N ARG A 81 -32.10 18.41 22.14
CA ARG A 81 -32.82 18.68 23.39
C ARG A 81 -33.85 19.76 23.14
N ASN A 82 -35.09 19.49 23.54
CA ASN A 82 -36.18 20.45 23.50
C ASN A 82 -36.78 20.57 24.89
N GLU A 83 -36.46 21.67 25.56
CA GLU A 83 -36.98 21.99 26.89
C GLU A 83 -37.62 23.37 26.85
N ASN A 84 -38.88 23.47 27.28
CA ASN A 84 -39.64 24.73 27.39
C ASN A 84 -39.65 25.58 26.10
N GLY A 85 -39.64 24.95 24.93
CA GLY A 85 -39.65 25.65 23.64
C GLY A 85 -38.28 26.13 23.17
N ASN A 86 -37.21 25.81 23.90
CA ASN A 86 -35.84 26.02 23.44
C ASN A 86 -35.27 24.73 22.84
N ALA A 87 -35.08 24.75 21.52
CA ALA A 87 -34.47 23.64 20.78
C ALA A 87 -32.96 23.84 20.67
N THR A 88 -32.19 22.93 21.26
CA THR A 88 -30.73 22.97 21.24
C THR A 88 -30.15 21.67 20.68
N LEU A 89 -29.03 21.80 19.97
CA LEU A 89 -28.19 20.68 19.56
C LEU A 89 -26.94 20.69 20.43
N ALA A 90 -26.73 19.63 21.19
CA ALA A 90 -25.57 19.46 22.05
C ALA A 90 -24.80 18.20 21.63
N ALA A 91 -23.48 18.26 21.57
CA ALA A 91 -22.68 17.06 21.29
C ALA A 91 -22.75 16.14 22.50
N ARG A 92 -23.23 14.92 22.31
CA ARG A 92 -23.26 13.88 23.34
C ARG A 92 -21.91 13.15 23.40
N SER A 93 -21.40 12.79 22.24
CA SER A 93 -20.14 12.05 22.08
C SER A 93 -19.46 12.45 20.77
N TYR A 94 -18.26 11.92 20.54
CA TYR A 94 -17.47 12.11 19.33
C TYR A 94 -16.97 10.77 18.83
N GLN A 95 -17.15 10.49 17.54
CA GLN A 95 -16.46 9.41 16.86
C GLN A 95 -15.07 9.90 16.43
N VAL A 96 -14.03 9.24 16.91
CA VAL A 96 -12.64 9.60 16.67
C VAL A 96 -11.97 8.53 15.84
N PHE A 97 -11.35 8.99 14.76
CA PHE A 97 -10.59 8.17 13.82
C PHE A 97 -9.13 8.57 13.84
N GLY A 98 -8.27 7.57 13.95
CA GLY A 98 -6.83 7.75 13.98
C GLY A 98 -6.10 6.61 13.33
N ARG A 99 -4.80 6.78 13.16
CA ARG A 99 -3.89 5.75 12.68
C ARG A 99 -2.54 5.83 13.38
N ARG A 100 -1.82 4.73 13.46
CA ARG A 100 -0.42 4.71 13.89
C ARG A 100 0.34 3.58 13.19
N PRO A 101 1.66 3.71 12.97
CA PRO A 101 2.45 2.62 12.43
C PRO A 101 2.67 1.54 13.49
N LEU A 102 2.49 0.27 13.14
CA LEU A 102 2.71 -0.89 14.03
C LEU A 102 4.20 -1.08 14.38
N ASN A 103 5.10 -0.76 13.45
CA ASN A 103 6.55 -0.95 13.59
C ASN A 103 7.35 0.30 13.15
N GLY A 104 6.77 1.51 13.28
CA GLY A 104 7.44 2.76 12.90
C GLY A 104 8.21 3.37 14.07
N PRO A 105 9.29 4.14 13.82
CA PRO A 105 9.89 4.93 14.87
C PRO A 105 8.85 5.90 15.48
N PRO A 106 8.89 6.18 16.79
CA PRO A 106 8.04 7.19 17.39
C PRO A 106 8.22 8.53 16.66
N ARG A 107 7.13 9.30 16.54
CA ARG A 107 7.13 10.64 15.91
C ARG A 107 8.32 11.46 16.45
N GLY A 108 9.27 11.78 15.57
CA GLY A 108 10.51 12.48 15.91
C GLY A 108 11.77 11.87 15.29
N GLY A 109 11.73 10.59 14.90
CA GLY A 109 12.79 9.96 14.13
C GLY A 109 12.70 10.30 12.64
N LEU A 110 13.05 11.54 12.26
CA LEU A 110 13.39 11.82 10.87
C LEU A 110 14.52 10.85 10.47
N PRO A 111 14.43 10.15 9.33
CA PRO A 111 15.59 9.42 8.84
C PRO A 111 16.70 10.46 8.63
N ALA A 112 17.85 10.24 9.29
CA ALA A 112 19.04 11.03 9.05
C ALA A 112 19.28 11.03 7.54
N ARG A 113 19.18 12.21 6.92
CA ARG A 113 19.60 12.44 5.55
C ARG A 113 21.11 12.59 5.50
#